data_AF-A0A965I1C7-F1
#
_entry.id   AF-A0A965I1C7-F1
#
_cell.length_a   1.000
_cell.length_b   1.000
_cell.length_c   1.000
_cell.angle_alpha   90.00
_cell.angle_beta   90.00
_cell.angle_gamma   90.00
#
_symmetry.space_group_name_H-M   'P 1'
#
loop_
_entity.id
_entity.type
_entity.pdbx_description
1 polymer ?
#
loop_
_entity_poly.entity_id
_entity_poly.type
_entity_poly.pdbx_seq_one_letter_code
_entity_poly.pdbx_strand_id
1 'polypeptide(L)'
;KRKGFTDIKKVKYIGVDGDADAITQTVGGFTSAMTGDISGVVGFIKSGDVRVLASFTEERIPGFENIPTAKEQGIDVIAVNWRGLYTPKGASESSYKKWTEALRKVGASKEWKDAMMANGLAPFNKVGPDFQSYVDGTISEVRSMSTELGVMK
;
A
#
# COMPACT_ATOMS: atom_id res chain seq x y z
N LYS A 1 14.58 -12.54 -6.11
CA LYS A 1 16.06 -12.38 -6.16
C LYS A 1 16.38 -10.89 -6.18
N ARG A 2 17.18 -10.37 -5.24
CA ARG A 2 17.59 -8.95 -5.22
C ARG A 2 18.41 -8.66 -6.49
N LYS A 3 17.86 -7.87 -7.42
CA LYS A 3 18.57 -7.50 -8.66
C LYS A 3 19.67 -6.48 -8.32
N GLY A 4 20.89 -6.97 -8.06
CA GLY A 4 22.09 -6.12 -7.92
C GLY A 4 22.31 -5.45 -6.56
N PHE A 5 21.34 -5.48 -5.64
CA PHE A 5 21.49 -4.91 -4.29
C PHE A 5 21.67 -6.01 -3.24
N THR A 6 22.88 -6.16 -2.70
CA THR A 6 23.21 -7.26 -1.77
C THR A 6 23.08 -6.87 -0.29
N ASP A 7 23.13 -5.57 0.03
CA ASP A 7 23.08 -5.07 1.40
C ASP A 7 22.12 -3.88 1.53
N ILE A 8 20.88 -4.17 1.94
CA ILE A 8 19.81 -3.19 2.11
C ILE A 8 20.15 -2.08 3.10
N LYS A 9 21.05 -2.33 4.06
CA LYS A 9 21.43 -1.35 5.10
C LYS A 9 22.27 -0.20 4.54
N LYS A 10 22.76 -0.30 3.30
CA LYS A 10 23.45 0.80 2.60
C LYS A 10 22.51 1.87 2.06
N VAL A 11 21.21 1.59 1.94
CA VAL A 11 20.22 2.63 1.63
C VAL A 11 19.89 3.37 2.92
N LYS A 12 20.22 4.67 2.98
CA LYS A 12 19.82 5.52 4.10
C LYS A 12 18.31 5.77 4.01
N TYR A 13 17.55 5.10 4.86
CA TYR A 13 16.12 5.37 5.02
C TYR A 13 15.93 6.69 5.80
N ILE A 14 15.12 7.60 5.27
CA ILE A 14 14.72 8.83 5.93
C ILE A 14 13.23 8.71 6.24
N GLY A 15 12.90 8.60 7.52
CA GLY A 15 11.51 8.57 7.98
C GLY A 15 10.92 9.98 8.01
N VAL A 16 9.70 10.12 7.49
CA VAL A 16 8.88 11.33 7.52
C VAL A 16 7.45 10.96 7.92
N ASP A 17 6.66 11.93 8.33
CA ASP A 17 5.33 11.69 8.91
C ASP A 17 4.25 11.36 7.87
N GLY A 18 4.52 11.60 6.58
CA GLY A 18 3.64 11.19 5.50
C GLY A 18 4.14 11.49 4.09
N ASP A 19 3.35 11.07 3.11
CA ASP A 19 3.69 11.18 1.68
C ASP A 19 3.92 12.61 1.21
N ALA A 20 3.19 13.58 1.77
CA ALA A 20 3.33 15.01 1.44
C ALA A 20 4.72 15.56 1.81
N ASP A 21 5.26 15.12 2.94
CA ASP A 21 6.63 15.47 3.35
C ASP A 21 7.65 14.75 2.47
N ALA A 22 7.41 13.45 2.19
CA ALA A 22 8.32 12.64 1.37
C ALA A 22 8.50 13.21 -0.05
N ILE A 23 7.41 13.64 -0.69
CA ILE A 23 7.47 14.20 -2.05
C ILE A 23 8.16 15.57 -2.04
N THR A 24 7.90 16.39 -1.03
CA THR A 24 8.55 17.69 -0.88
C THR A 24 10.07 17.56 -0.72
N GLN A 25 10.52 16.62 0.12
CA GLN A 25 11.95 16.32 0.29
C GLN A 25 12.60 15.82 -1.01
N THR A 26 11.88 15.01 -1.78
CA THR A 26 12.37 14.44 -3.05
C THR A 26 12.48 15.52 -4.13
N VAL A 27 11.43 16.33 -4.32
CA VAL A 27 11.42 17.44 -5.29
C VAL A 27 12.46 18.50 -4.92
N GLY A 28 12.66 18.75 -3.61
CA GLY A 28 13.71 19.64 -3.11
C GLY A 28 15.14 19.10 -3.23
N GLY A 29 15.32 17.85 -3.65
CA GLY A 29 16.64 17.22 -3.84
C GLY A 29 17.31 16.72 -2.56
N PHE A 30 16.61 16.69 -1.42
CA PHE A 30 17.12 16.18 -0.15
C PHE A 30 17.12 14.64 -0.10
N THR A 31 16.24 14.01 -0.87
CA THR A 31 16.21 12.55 -1.08
C THR A 31 16.27 12.21 -2.56
N SER A 32 16.92 11.10 -2.89
CA SER A 32 17.05 10.66 -4.29
C SER A 32 15.79 9.96 -4.83
N ALA A 33 14.96 9.42 -3.93
CA ALA A 33 13.73 8.72 -4.25
C ALA A 33 12.83 8.67 -3.02
N MET A 34 11.53 8.45 -3.25
CA MET A 34 10.53 8.14 -2.23
C MET A 34 9.63 7.00 -2.70
N THR A 35 8.88 6.42 -1.77
CA THR A 35 7.73 5.56 -2.02
C THR A 35 6.48 6.23 -1.45
N GLY A 36 5.34 6.14 -2.13
CA GLY A 36 4.07 6.72 -1.67
C GLY A 36 2.92 6.35 -2.60
N ASP A 37 1.74 6.88 -2.30
CA ASP A 37 0.52 6.64 -3.09
C ASP A 37 0.51 7.43 -4.40
N ILE A 38 0.08 6.78 -5.49
CA ILE A 38 -0.01 7.41 -6.83
C ILE A 38 -0.85 8.69 -6.80
N SER A 39 -1.92 8.71 -5.99
CA SER A 39 -2.84 9.84 -5.82
C SER A 39 -2.14 11.09 -5.29
N GLY A 40 -1.11 10.93 -4.44
CA GLY A 40 -0.34 12.04 -3.88
C GLY A 40 0.68 12.64 -4.84
N VAL A 41 1.04 11.93 -5.92
CA VAL A 41 2.12 12.34 -6.84
C VAL A 41 1.64 12.72 -8.24
N VAL A 42 0.36 12.53 -8.57
CA VAL A 42 -0.20 12.82 -9.92
C VAL A 42 0.14 14.22 -10.42
N GLY A 43 0.03 15.24 -9.55
CA GLY A 43 0.35 16.62 -9.91
C GLY A 43 1.81 16.79 -10.35
N PHE A 44 2.73 16.19 -9.59
CA PHE A 44 4.18 16.24 -9.84
C PHE A 44 4.61 15.41 -11.06
N ILE A 45 3.88 14.34 -11.37
CA ILE A 45 4.06 13.60 -12.63
C ILE A 45 3.69 14.48 -13.81
N LYS A 46 2.57 15.21 -13.72
CA LYS A 46 2.08 16.09 -14.79
C LYS A 46 2.96 17.32 -15.00
N SER A 47 3.54 17.88 -13.92
CA SER A 47 4.50 18.99 -14.03
C SER A 47 5.88 18.55 -14.52
N GLY A 48 6.22 17.26 -14.38
CA GLY A 48 7.52 16.71 -14.74
C GLY A 48 8.56 16.80 -13.62
N ASP A 49 8.17 17.24 -12.42
CA ASP A 49 9.06 17.35 -11.25
C ASP A 49 9.53 15.98 -10.75
N VAL A 50 8.73 14.94 -10.99
CA VAL A 50 9.10 13.56 -10.63
C VAL A 50 8.83 12.57 -11.77
N ARG A 51 9.59 11.49 -11.74
CA ARG A 51 9.41 10.32 -12.61
C ARG A 51 9.13 9.09 -11.78
N VAL A 52 7.99 8.45 -12.01
CA VAL A 52 7.66 7.19 -11.35
C VAL A 52 8.44 6.05 -12.01
N LEU A 53 9.14 5.25 -11.18
CA LEU A 53 9.98 4.15 -11.65
C LEU A 53 9.23 2.81 -11.73
N ALA A 54 8.31 2.58 -10.79
CA ALA A 54 7.53 1.35 -10.74
C ALA A 54 6.24 1.57 -9.95
N SER A 55 5.16 0.90 -10.36
CA SER A 55 4.02 0.60 -9.49
C SER A 55 4.26 -0.73 -8.76
N PHE A 56 3.83 -0.84 -7.50
CA PHE A 56 3.85 -2.08 -6.73
C PHE A 56 2.51 -2.83 -6.74
N THR A 57 1.73 -2.64 -7.81
CA THR A 57 0.50 -3.39 -8.11
C THR A 57 0.78 -4.61 -8.98
N GLU A 58 -0.16 -5.57 -8.99
CA GLU A 58 -0.11 -6.75 -9.87
C GLU A 58 -0.11 -6.36 -11.36
N GLU A 59 -1.04 -5.47 -11.73
CA GLU A 59 -1.25 -4.93 -13.07
C GLU A 59 -1.01 -3.42 -13.09
N ARG A 60 -0.84 -2.82 -14.27
CA ARG A 60 -0.67 -1.37 -14.41
C ARG A 60 -1.91 -0.62 -13.91
N ILE A 61 -1.70 0.56 -13.35
CA ILE A 61 -2.77 1.39 -12.80
C ILE A 61 -3.55 2.02 -13.97
N PRO A 62 -4.89 1.87 -14.04
CA PRO A 62 -5.70 2.53 -15.06
C PRO A 62 -5.49 4.05 -15.08
N GLY A 63 -5.30 4.61 -16.27
CA GLY A 63 -4.96 6.02 -16.48
C GLY A 63 -3.47 6.38 -16.29
N PHE A 64 -2.64 5.40 -15.90
CA PHE A 64 -1.18 5.54 -15.76
C PHE A 64 -0.45 4.35 -16.40
N GLU A 65 -0.97 3.86 -17.54
CA GLU A 65 -0.46 2.67 -18.22
C GLU A 65 0.96 2.83 -18.75
N ASN A 66 1.51 4.04 -18.79
CA ASN A 66 2.91 4.31 -19.11
C ASN A 66 3.88 3.94 -17.97
N ILE A 67 3.38 3.75 -16.75
CA ILE A 67 4.18 3.38 -15.58
C ILE A 67 4.25 1.84 -15.51
N PRO A 68 5.44 1.23 -15.61
CA PRO A 68 5.57 -0.22 -15.49
C PRO A 68 5.34 -0.68 -14.04
N THR A 69 4.86 -1.91 -13.85
CA THR A 69 4.88 -2.54 -12.53
C THR A 69 6.28 -3.03 -12.18
N ALA A 70 6.56 -3.24 -10.89
CA ALA A 70 7.79 -3.89 -10.46
C ALA A 70 7.89 -5.34 -10.97
N LYS A 71 6.74 -6.03 -11.08
CA LYS A 71 6.67 -7.40 -11.63
C LYS A 71 7.06 -7.45 -13.11
N GLU A 72 6.60 -6.52 -13.94
CA GLU A 72 7.03 -6.40 -15.34
C GLU A 72 8.54 -6.17 -15.46
N GLN A 73 9.14 -5.53 -14.45
CA GLN A 73 10.58 -5.31 -14.35
C GLN A 73 11.33 -6.51 -13.74
N GLY A 74 10.65 -7.63 -13.48
CA GLY A 74 11.20 -8.86 -12.92
C GLY A 74 11.54 -8.78 -11.43
N ILE A 75 10.88 -7.87 -10.70
CA ILE A 75 10.94 -7.77 -9.25
C ILE A 75 9.57 -8.21 -8.72
N ASP A 76 9.52 -9.41 -8.15
CA ASP A 76 8.30 -9.98 -7.60
C ASP A 76 7.98 -9.34 -6.24
N VAL A 77 7.40 -8.15 -6.30
CA VAL A 77 6.97 -7.38 -5.13
C VAL A 77 5.60 -6.77 -5.43
N ILE A 78 4.69 -6.95 -4.48
CA ILE A 78 3.39 -6.30 -4.46
C ILE A 78 3.28 -5.63 -3.10
N ALA A 79 3.07 -4.33 -3.11
CA ALA A 79 2.96 -3.52 -1.90
C ALA A 79 1.79 -2.56 -2.10
N VAL A 80 0.60 -3.04 -1.71
CA VAL A 80 -0.64 -2.27 -1.81
C VAL A 80 -1.00 -1.72 -0.44
N ASN A 81 -1.33 -0.42 -0.41
CA ASN A 81 -1.87 0.21 0.78
C ASN A 81 -3.31 -0.26 0.99
N TRP A 82 -3.57 -0.87 2.16
CA TRP A 82 -4.89 -1.30 2.56
C TRP A 82 -5.38 -0.52 3.79
N ARG A 83 -6.69 -0.48 3.97
CA ARG A 83 -7.35 0.11 5.13
C ARG A 83 -8.40 -0.88 5.64
N GLY A 84 -8.69 -0.84 6.93
CA GLY A 84 -9.70 -1.70 7.52
C GLY A 84 -10.24 -1.14 8.82
N LEU A 85 -11.27 -1.82 9.33
CA LEU A 85 -11.99 -1.45 10.54
C LEU A 85 -11.81 -2.55 11.58
N TYR A 86 -11.58 -2.15 12.83
CA TYR A 86 -11.51 -3.05 13.97
C TYR A 86 -12.69 -2.82 14.90
N THR A 87 -13.20 -3.91 15.47
CA THR A 87 -14.11 -3.84 16.62
C THR A 87 -13.30 -3.80 17.91
N PRO A 88 -13.77 -3.12 18.96
CA PRO A 88 -13.11 -3.12 20.26
C PRO A 88 -12.93 -4.53 20.83
N LYS A 89 -11.89 -4.72 21.63
CA LYS A 89 -11.71 -5.95 22.43
C LYS A 89 -12.94 -6.16 23.32
N GLY A 90 -13.51 -7.36 23.30
CA GLY A 90 -14.70 -7.70 24.09
C GLY A 90 -16.03 -7.25 23.49
N ALA A 91 -16.06 -6.79 22.23
CA ALA A 91 -17.32 -6.57 21.52
C ALA A 91 -18.18 -7.84 21.52
N SER A 92 -19.50 -7.70 21.70
CA SER A 92 -20.40 -8.84 21.66
C SER A 92 -20.44 -9.49 20.27
N GLU A 93 -20.69 -10.79 20.22
CA GLU A 93 -20.83 -11.51 18.96
C GLU A 93 -21.94 -10.93 18.09
N SER A 94 -23.04 -10.47 18.70
CA SER A 94 -24.15 -9.84 17.99
C SER A 94 -23.73 -8.52 17.31
N SER A 95 -22.95 -7.68 18.01
CA SER A 95 -22.41 -6.45 17.44
C SER A 95 -21.39 -6.74 16.33
N TYR A 96 -20.49 -7.70 16.55
CA TYR A 96 -19.53 -8.12 15.53
C TYR A 96 -20.20 -8.65 14.26
N LYS A 97 -21.21 -9.52 14.42
CA LYS A 97 -21.98 -10.07 13.31
C LYS A 97 -22.72 -8.97 12.53
N LYS A 98 -23.36 -8.03 13.25
CA LYS A 98 -24.05 -6.89 12.65
C LYS A 98 -23.11 -6.06 11.76
N TRP A 99 -21.92 -5.72 12.26
CA TRP A 99 -20.94 -4.93 11.51
C TRP A 99 -20.35 -5.69 10.32
N THR A 100 -19.96 -6.96 10.52
CA THR A 100 -19.39 -7.75 9.41
C THR A 100 -20.42 -8.00 8.30
N GLU A 101 -21.70 -8.18 8.63
CA GLU A 101 -22.76 -8.28 7.61
C GLU A 101 -22.96 -6.97 6.85
N ALA A 102 -22.99 -5.83 7.56
CA ALA A 102 -23.10 -4.51 6.93
C ALA A 102 -21.93 -4.23 5.98
N LEU A 103 -20.69 -4.52 6.41
CA LEU A 103 -19.49 -4.33 5.58
C LEU A 103 -19.48 -5.23 4.35
N ARG A 104 -19.96 -6.48 4.45
CA ARG A 104 -20.12 -7.36 3.28
C ARG A 104 -21.11 -6.78 2.28
N LYS A 105 -22.24 -6.23 2.74
CA LYS A 105 -23.23 -5.59 1.87
C LYS A 105 -22.65 -4.36 1.16
N VAL A 106 -21.91 -3.52 1.89
CA VAL A 106 -21.22 -2.35 1.30
C VAL A 106 -20.17 -2.80 0.28
N GLY A 107 -19.28 -3.74 0.63
CA GLY A 107 -18.25 -4.22 -0.29
C GLY A 107 -18.79 -4.85 -1.58
N ALA A 108 -20.00 -5.42 -1.53
CA ALA A 108 -20.68 -5.98 -2.69
C ALA A 108 -21.45 -4.94 -3.54
N SER A 109 -21.70 -3.74 -3.00
CA SER A 109 -22.56 -2.73 -3.62
C SER A 109 -21.92 -2.11 -4.87
N LYS A 110 -22.77 -1.61 -5.78
CA LYS A 110 -22.29 -0.93 -6.98
C LYS A 110 -21.67 0.42 -6.62
N GLU A 111 -22.29 1.14 -5.70
CA GLU A 111 -21.87 2.45 -5.22
C GLU A 111 -20.45 2.40 -4.64
N TRP A 112 -20.13 1.36 -3.87
CA TRP A 112 -18.78 1.17 -3.35
C TRP A 112 -17.77 0.87 -4.47
N LYS A 113 -18.10 -0.02 -5.41
CA LYS A 113 -17.22 -0.32 -6.55
C LYS A 113 -16.96 0.92 -7.41
N ASP A 114 -17.99 1.72 -7.68
CA ASP A 114 -17.88 2.97 -8.42
C ASP A 114 -16.98 3.97 -7.68
N ALA A 115 -17.17 4.12 -6.37
CA ALA A 115 -16.34 4.99 -5.53
C ALA A 115 -14.88 4.53 -5.53
N MET A 116 -14.62 3.22 -5.44
CA MET A 116 -13.27 2.67 -5.53
C MET A 116 -12.61 3.00 -6.87
N MET A 117 -13.31 2.76 -7.99
CA MET A 117 -12.80 3.07 -9.33
C MET A 117 -12.52 4.57 -9.50
N ALA A 118 -13.45 5.43 -9.06
CA ALA A 118 -13.30 6.89 -9.16
C ALA A 118 -12.11 7.44 -8.35
N ASN A 119 -11.66 6.71 -7.32
CA ASN A 119 -10.53 7.08 -6.48
C ASN A 119 -9.27 6.24 -6.74
N GLY A 120 -9.25 5.41 -7.80
CA GLY A 120 -8.10 4.59 -8.16
C GLY A 120 -7.77 3.48 -7.14
N LEU A 121 -8.75 3.02 -6.36
CA LEU A 121 -8.57 1.98 -5.36
C LEU A 121 -8.75 0.58 -5.96
N ALA A 122 -7.77 -0.28 -5.75
CA ALA A 122 -7.84 -1.68 -6.16
C ALA A 122 -8.86 -2.47 -5.32
N PRO A 123 -9.60 -3.43 -5.89
CA PRO A 123 -10.58 -4.23 -5.15
C PRO A 123 -9.98 -4.94 -3.92
N PHE A 124 -10.52 -4.64 -2.73
CA PHE A 124 -10.10 -5.28 -1.49
C PHE A 124 -11.30 -5.41 -0.53
N ASN A 125 -11.92 -6.60 -0.52
CA ASN A 125 -13.17 -6.85 0.21
C ASN A 125 -13.05 -8.07 1.14
N LYS A 126 -12.09 -8.03 2.07
CA LYS A 126 -11.96 -9.05 3.12
C LYS A 126 -12.73 -8.58 4.35
N VAL A 127 -13.56 -9.45 4.94
CA VAL A 127 -14.36 -9.12 6.12
C VAL A 127 -14.36 -10.28 7.11
N GLY A 128 -14.27 -9.97 8.39
CA GLY A 128 -14.35 -10.97 9.46
C GLY A 128 -13.09 -11.84 9.53
N PRO A 129 -13.20 -13.18 9.66
CA PRO A 129 -12.05 -14.08 9.73
C PRO A 129 -11.07 -13.96 8.57
N ASP A 130 -11.56 -13.67 7.35
CA ASP A 130 -10.70 -13.48 6.17
C ASP A 130 -9.82 -12.24 6.30
N PHE A 131 -10.38 -11.16 6.88
CA PHE A 131 -9.62 -9.94 7.14
C PHE A 131 -8.63 -10.15 8.28
N GLN A 132 -9.04 -10.84 9.35
CA GLN A 132 -8.15 -11.18 10.46
C GLN A 132 -6.96 -12.01 9.98
N SER A 133 -7.20 -13.05 9.17
CA SER A 133 -6.13 -13.90 8.62
C SER A 133 -5.16 -13.12 7.74
N TYR A 134 -5.67 -12.17 6.95
CA TYR A 134 -4.83 -11.27 6.15
C TYR A 134 -3.95 -10.36 7.01
N VAL A 135 -4.52 -9.79 8.07
CA VAL A 135 -3.79 -8.95 9.04
C VAL A 135 -2.72 -9.77 9.75
N ASP A 136 -3.05 -10.97 10.23
CA ASP A 136 -2.11 -11.85 10.93
C ASP A 136 -0.92 -12.22 10.01
N GLY A 137 -1.20 -12.53 8.74
CA GLY A 137 -0.16 -12.76 7.74
C GLY A 137 0.74 -11.54 7.52
N THR A 138 0.13 -10.35 7.37
CA THR A 138 0.86 -9.09 7.22
C THR A 138 1.75 -8.80 8.44
N ILE A 139 1.24 -9.02 9.65
CA ILE A 139 2.01 -8.84 10.90
C ILE A 139 3.20 -9.80 10.91
N SER A 140 3.00 -11.07 10.53
CA SER A 140 4.07 -12.07 10.48
C SER A 140 5.16 -11.67 9.49
N GLU A 141 4.77 -11.24 8.29
CA GLU A 141 5.70 -10.79 7.24
C GLU A 141 6.49 -9.56 7.69
N VAL A 142 5.80 -8.53 8.18
CA VAL A 142 6.43 -7.29 8.66
C VAL A 142 7.37 -7.56 9.82
N ARG A 143 7.02 -8.45 10.76
CA ARG A 143 7.90 -8.84 11.86
C ARG A 143 9.16 -9.52 11.34
N SER A 144 9.02 -10.48 10.43
CA SER A 144 10.16 -11.18 9.81
C SER A 144 11.11 -10.19 9.13
N MET A 145 10.57 -9.29 8.31
CA MET A 145 11.37 -8.25 7.64
C MET A 145 12.03 -7.31 8.64
N SER A 146 11.30 -6.88 9.68
CA SER A 146 11.83 -5.97 10.70
C SER A 146 13.01 -6.58 11.47
N THR A 147 12.96 -7.88 11.75
CA THR A 147 14.10 -8.62 12.33
C THR A 147 15.28 -8.72 11.36
N GLU A 148 15.04 -9.04 10.08
CA GLU A 148 16.11 -9.11 9.07
C GLU A 148 16.82 -7.75 8.88
N LEU A 149 16.04 -6.67 8.86
CA LEU A 149 16.53 -5.30 8.75
C LEU A 149 17.22 -4.82 10.04
N GLY A 150 17.00 -5.49 11.18
CA GLY A 150 17.53 -5.11 12.49
C GLY A 150 16.78 -3.95 13.15
N VAL A 151 15.55 -3.67 12.70
CA VAL A 151 14.63 -2.69 13.33
C VAL A 151 14.05 -3.28 14.62
N MET A 152 13.75 -4.58 14.60
CA MET A 152 13.33 -5.35 15.76
C MET A 152 14.42 -6.36 16.14
N LYS A 153 14.56 -6.63 17.44
CA LYS A 153 15.42 -7.68 17.98
C LYS A 153 14.63 -8.97 18.17
#